data_AF-A0A1F9CNN2-F1
#
_entry.id   AF-A0A1F9CNN2-F1
#
_cell.length_a   1.000
_cell.length_b   1.000
_cell.length_c   1.000
_cell.angle_alpha   90.00
_cell.angle_beta   90.00
_cell.angle_gamma   90.00
#
_symmetry.space_group_name_H-M   'P 1'
#
loop_
_entity.id
_entity.type
_entity.pdbx_description
1 polymer ?
#
loop_
_entity_poly.entity_id
_entity_poly.type
_entity_poly.pdbx_seq_one_letter_code
_entity_poly.pdbx_strand_id
1 'polypeptide(L)'
;MKKLSFIFVLISVLAALSMISITQAVAQKESHKDYGDGAMSVPECNECHQGQGIVPNHDAAWTKGHGLSATRGQSNCSDCHQQSFCLDCHTGGGIDAKLSTRNYRRDAVPKSHRNDFLEIHPLKAKNSPQSCNRCHDQKYCTSCHSKFKSEDLQFRSHRRQFRDIPLSSVGPNHAIFTEAQCRTCHPGGLLPIHRWAGDHAVEARRNLRACQTCHSEGDVCIKCHGARTGLKVNPHPRDWGSVKDKFKSKGGGRSCLKCHDKY
;
A
#
# COMPACT_ATOMS: atom_id res chain seq x y z
N MET A 1 -59.10 -53.07 25.98
CA MET A 1 -57.75 -53.38 25.45
C MET A 1 -57.26 -52.38 24.40
N LYS A 2 -58.03 -52.05 23.34
CA LYS A 2 -57.59 -51.12 22.26
C LYS A 2 -57.21 -49.68 22.71
N LYS A 3 -57.94 -49.09 23.68
CA LYS A 3 -57.62 -47.74 24.22
C LYS A 3 -56.29 -47.70 25.01
N LEU A 4 -55.97 -48.77 25.73
CA LEU A 4 -54.74 -48.85 26.53
C LEU A 4 -53.50 -48.99 25.62
N SER A 5 -53.60 -49.77 24.54
CA SER A 5 -52.56 -49.86 23.52
C SER A 5 -52.33 -48.54 22.79
N PHE A 6 -53.38 -47.75 22.53
CA PHE A 6 -53.25 -46.47 21.84
C PHE A 6 -52.51 -45.42 22.69
N ILE A 7 -52.77 -45.40 24.00
CA ILE A 7 -52.07 -44.52 24.95
C ILE A 7 -50.59 -44.90 25.05
N PHE A 8 -50.27 -46.19 25.08
CA PHE A 8 -48.89 -46.68 25.11
C PHE A 8 -48.09 -46.28 23.86
N VAL A 9 -48.71 -46.40 22.67
CA VAL A 9 -48.10 -45.97 21.40
C VAL A 9 -47.88 -44.46 21.38
N LEU A 10 -48.84 -43.66 21.85
CA LEU A 10 -48.71 -42.20 21.88
C LEU A 10 -47.59 -41.74 22.82
N ILE A 11 -47.47 -42.35 24.01
CA ILE A 11 -46.39 -42.05 24.97
C ILE A 11 -45.04 -42.45 24.39
N SER A 12 -44.95 -43.60 23.71
CA SER A 12 -43.73 -44.04 23.04
C SER A 12 -43.29 -43.09 21.92
N VAL A 13 -44.24 -42.58 21.13
CA VAL A 13 -43.98 -41.60 20.07
C VAL A 13 -43.52 -40.26 20.65
N LEU A 14 -44.16 -39.77 21.71
CA LEU A 14 -43.77 -38.54 22.39
C LEU A 14 -42.40 -38.66 23.06
N ALA A 15 -42.07 -39.81 23.65
CA ALA A 15 -40.75 -40.08 24.21
C ALA A 15 -39.68 -40.12 23.11
N ALA A 16 -39.97 -40.73 21.96
CA ALA A 16 -39.07 -40.73 20.81
C ALA A 16 -38.84 -39.33 20.23
N LEU A 17 -39.90 -38.52 20.09
CA LEU A 17 -39.81 -37.12 19.66
C LEU A 17 -38.99 -36.26 20.64
N SER A 18 -39.17 -36.47 21.95
CA SER A 18 -38.38 -35.79 22.98
C SER A 18 -36.90 -36.20 22.93
N MET A 19 -36.61 -37.49 22.77
CA MET A 19 -35.23 -38.00 22.61
C MET A 19 -34.55 -37.43 21.35
N ILE A 20 -35.28 -37.33 20.22
CA ILE A 20 -34.78 -36.72 18.99
C ILE A 20 -34.49 -35.21 19.20
N SER A 21 -35.37 -34.52 19.94
CA SER A 21 -35.17 -33.11 20.26
C SER A 21 -33.95 -32.90 21.17
N ILE A 22 -33.72 -33.81 22.13
CA ILE A 22 -32.56 -33.79 23.02
C ILE A 22 -31.27 -34.07 22.25
N THR A 23 -31.25 -35.07 21.36
CA THR A 23 -30.06 -35.38 20.54
C THR A 23 -29.73 -34.25 19.57
N GLN A 24 -30.73 -33.60 18.97
CA GLN A 24 -30.53 -32.38 18.17
C GLN A 24 -29.97 -31.22 19.01
N ALA A 25 -30.43 -31.05 20.25
CA ALA A 25 -29.92 -30.03 21.16
C ALA A 25 -28.48 -30.32 21.64
N VAL A 26 -28.08 -31.58 21.79
CA VAL A 26 -26.71 -31.96 22.15
C VAL A 26 -25.76 -31.82 20.96
N ALA A 27 -26.20 -32.11 19.73
CA ALA A 27 -25.42 -31.89 18.52
C ALA A 27 -25.08 -30.41 18.26
N GLN A 28 -25.83 -29.47 18.84
CA GLN A 28 -25.55 -28.02 18.73
C GLN A 28 -24.41 -27.51 19.63
N LYS A 29 -23.76 -28.35 20.45
CA LYS A 29 -22.74 -27.89 21.43
C LYS A 29 -21.29 -27.96 20.96
N GLU A 30 -21.00 -28.05 19.67
CA GLU A 30 -19.62 -27.83 19.21
C GLU A 30 -19.23 -26.36 19.35
N SER A 31 -18.24 -26.10 20.21
CA SER A 31 -17.69 -24.77 20.42
C SER A 31 -16.93 -24.33 19.17
N HIS A 32 -17.43 -23.30 18.48
CA HIS A 32 -16.78 -22.76 17.28
C HIS A 32 -15.52 -21.92 17.59
N LYS A 33 -15.22 -21.72 18.87
CA LYS A 33 -14.07 -20.94 19.34
C LYS A 33 -12.73 -21.54 18.86
N ASP A 34 -12.66 -22.85 18.70
CA ASP A 34 -11.43 -23.56 18.32
C ASP A 34 -11.17 -23.52 16.80
N TYR A 35 -12.17 -23.12 16.01
CA TYR A 35 -12.08 -23.00 14.53
C TYR A 35 -11.90 -21.55 14.07
N GLY A 36 -12.04 -20.58 14.98
CA GLY A 36 -11.94 -19.15 14.70
C GLY A 36 -10.51 -18.63 14.48
N ASP A 37 -10.41 -17.34 14.13
CA ASP A 37 -9.14 -16.57 14.10
C ASP A 37 -7.97 -17.22 13.33
N GLY A 38 -8.26 -17.87 12.20
CA GLY A 38 -7.24 -18.46 11.33
C GLY A 38 -6.75 -19.85 11.75
N ALA A 39 -7.42 -20.48 12.74
CA ALA A 39 -7.20 -21.89 13.08
C ALA A 39 -7.65 -22.85 11.96
N MET A 40 -8.57 -22.42 11.11
CA MET A 40 -9.08 -23.16 9.96
C MET A 40 -9.21 -22.24 8.74
N SER A 41 -8.97 -22.77 7.55
CA SER A 41 -9.18 -22.03 6.31
C SER A 41 -10.67 -22.02 5.93
N VAL A 42 -11.11 -20.91 5.33
CA VAL A 42 -12.52 -20.74 4.95
C VAL A 42 -13.07 -21.86 4.03
N PRO A 43 -12.28 -22.46 3.11
CA PRO A 43 -12.73 -23.62 2.36
C PRO A 43 -13.00 -24.87 3.21
N GLU A 44 -12.24 -25.12 4.27
CA GLU A 44 -12.42 -26.28 5.17
C GLU A 44 -13.71 -26.16 5.99
N CYS A 45 -14.17 -24.95 6.28
CA CYS A 45 -15.48 -24.73 6.92
C CYS A 45 -16.64 -25.28 6.07
N ASN A 46 -16.49 -25.35 4.74
CA ASN A 46 -17.53 -25.88 3.85
C ASN A 46 -17.72 -27.39 3.97
N GLU A 47 -16.81 -28.12 4.62
CA GLU A 47 -16.98 -29.55 4.89
C GLU A 47 -18.21 -29.78 5.78
N CYS A 48 -18.40 -28.92 6.78
CA CYS A 48 -19.56 -28.92 7.68
C CYS A 48 -20.67 -27.95 7.24
N HIS A 49 -20.33 -26.79 6.66
CA HIS A 49 -21.27 -25.74 6.25
C HIS A 49 -21.66 -25.82 4.75
N GLN A 50 -21.93 -27.01 4.25
CA GLN A 50 -22.28 -27.23 2.84
C GLN A 50 -23.48 -26.35 2.43
N GLY A 51 -23.27 -25.43 1.48
CA GLY A 51 -24.31 -24.56 0.93
C GLY A 51 -24.54 -23.23 1.66
N GLN A 52 -23.80 -22.92 2.72
CA GLN A 52 -23.90 -21.62 3.39
C GLN A 52 -23.07 -20.52 2.69
N GLY A 53 -22.11 -20.92 1.86
CA GLY A 53 -21.27 -20.02 1.07
C GLY A 53 -20.26 -19.27 1.93
N ILE A 54 -19.07 -19.09 1.40
CA ILE A 54 -18.07 -18.20 2.00
C ILE A 54 -18.66 -16.80 2.02
N VAL A 55 -18.73 -16.18 3.21
CA VAL A 55 -19.14 -14.77 3.29
C VAL A 55 -18.23 -13.98 2.34
N PRO A 56 -18.76 -13.21 1.36
CA PRO A 56 -17.98 -12.55 0.32
C PRO A 56 -16.98 -11.47 0.82
N ASN A 57 -16.75 -11.41 2.13
CA ASN A 57 -15.97 -10.41 2.82
C ASN A 57 -14.50 -10.86 3.08
N HIS A 58 -14.13 -12.12 2.85
CA HIS A 58 -12.77 -12.64 3.05
C HIS A 58 -11.83 -12.43 1.83
N ASP A 59 -12.11 -11.41 1.01
CA ASP A 59 -11.24 -11.09 -0.11
C ASP A 59 -10.08 -10.16 0.31
N ALA A 60 -9.10 -10.03 -0.57
CA ALA A 60 -7.94 -9.16 -0.31
C ALA A 60 -8.28 -7.66 -0.24
N ALA A 61 -9.50 -7.25 -0.59
CA ALA A 61 -9.99 -5.89 -0.40
C ALA A 61 -10.66 -5.67 0.97
N TRP A 62 -10.62 -6.66 1.89
CA TRP A 62 -11.17 -6.59 3.24
C TRP A 62 -10.87 -5.27 3.96
N THR A 63 -9.61 -4.83 4.00
CA THR A 63 -9.22 -3.58 4.70
C THR A 63 -9.93 -2.33 4.18
N LYS A 64 -10.39 -2.36 2.91
CA LYS A 64 -11.16 -1.28 2.28
C LYS A 64 -12.67 -1.48 2.37
N GLY A 65 -13.15 -2.73 2.32
CA GLY A 65 -14.56 -3.07 2.19
C GLY A 65 -15.27 -3.38 3.51
N HIS A 66 -14.56 -3.82 4.54
CA HIS A 66 -15.16 -4.38 5.76
C HIS A 66 -16.04 -3.40 6.52
N GLY A 67 -15.77 -2.09 6.44
CA GLY A 67 -16.60 -1.09 7.12
C GLY A 67 -18.07 -1.13 6.67
N LEU A 68 -18.34 -1.41 5.39
CA LEU A 68 -19.71 -1.58 4.89
C LEU A 68 -20.35 -2.85 5.45
N SER A 69 -19.58 -3.94 5.56
CA SER A 69 -20.03 -5.20 6.15
C SER A 69 -20.33 -5.04 7.65
N ALA A 70 -19.45 -4.36 8.38
CA ALA A 70 -19.60 -4.08 9.81
C ALA A 70 -20.81 -3.18 10.12
N THR A 71 -21.12 -2.21 9.24
CA THR A 71 -22.23 -1.28 9.46
C THR A 71 -23.60 -1.89 9.10
N ARG A 72 -23.65 -2.87 8.18
CA ARG A 72 -24.91 -3.44 7.67
C ARG A 72 -25.57 -4.45 8.60
N GLY A 73 -24.98 -4.80 9.75
CA GLY A 73 -25.57 -5.69 10.77
C GLY A 73 -25.79 -7.15 10.34
N GLN A 74 -25.65 -7.47 9.06
CA GLN A 74 -25.76 -8.83 8.51
C GLN A 74 -24.45 -9.64 8.57
N SER A 75 -23.39 -9.09 9.16
CA SER A 75 -22.09 -9.76 9.25
C SER A 75 -21.89 -10.33 10.64
N ASN A 76 -21.88 -11.65 10.76
CA ASN A 76 -21.75 -12.35 12.04
C ASN A 76 -20.27 -12.58 12.40
N CYS A 77 -19.47 -11.52 12.38
CA CYS A 77 -18.01 -11.64 12.53
C CYS A 77 -17.62 -12.33 13.85
N SER A 78 -18.37 -12.04 14.93
CA SER A 78 -18.16 -12.60 16.28
C SER A 78 -18.38 -14.12 16.38
N ASP A 79 -19.05 -14.72 15.38
CA ASP A 79 -19.28 -16.17 15.36
C ASP A 79 -17.98 -16.92 15.04
N CYS A 80 -17.02 -16.26 14.37
CA CYS A 80 -15.76 -16.85 13.92
C CYS A 80 -14.52 -16.07 14.38
N HIS A 81 -14.64 -14.80 14.75
CA HIS A 81 -13.52 -13.94 15.12
C HIS A 81 -13.63 -13.42 16.54
N GLN A 82 -12.52 -13.45 17.27
CA GLN A 82 -12.45 -12.83 18.60
C GLN A 82 -12.42 -11.30 18.50
N GLN A 83 -12.79 -10.64 19.60
CA GLN A 83 -12.73 -9.19 19.72
C GLN A 83 -11.32 -8.62 19.43
N SER A 84 -10.28 -9.41 19.72
CA SER A 84 -8.88 -9.09 19.42
C SER A 84 -8.64 -8.87 17.92
N PHE A 85 -9.29 -9.62 17.02
CA PHE A 85 -9.17 -9.43 15.57
C PHE A 85 -9.60 -8.02 15.15
N CYS A 86 -10.72 -7.53 15.68
CA CYS A 86 -11.18 -6.17 15.43
C CYS A 86 -10.23 -5.13 16.03
N LEU A 87 -9.81 -5.37 17.29
CA LEU A 87 -8.95 -4.44 18.01
C LEU A 87 -7.56 -4.32 17.39
N ASP A 88 -7.05 -5.38 16.78
CA ASP A 88 -5.73 -5.38 16.15
C ASP A 88 -5.60 -4.22 15.15
N CYS A 89 -6.57 -4.04 14.24
CA CYS A 89 -6.57 -2.89 13.33
C CYS A 89 -7.10 -1.58 13.99
N HIS A 90 -8.17 -1.66 14.80
CA HIS A 90 -8.83 -0.47 15.36
C HIS A 90 -8.05 0.23 16.49
N THR A 91 -7.01 -0.42 17.01
CA THR A 91 -6.07 0.17 17.99
C THR A 91 -4.69 0.49 17.40
N GLY A 92 -4.52 0.33 16.07
CA GLY A 92 -3.32 0.75 15.35
C GLY A 92 -2.31 -0.35 14.98
N GLY A 93 -2.69 -1.63 15.10
CA GLY A 93 -1.91 -2.82 14.71
C GLY A 93 -2.43 -3.54 13.45
N GLY A 94 -2.06 -4.82 13.30
CA GLY A 94 -2.68 -5.80 12.39
C GLY A 94 -2.52 -5.71 10.88
N ILE A 95 -1.93 -4.64 10.34
CA ILE A 95 -1.79 -4.49 8.87
C ILE A 95 -0.46 -5.01 8.31
N ASP A 96 0.42 -5.58 9.15
CA ASP A 96 1.75 -6.07 8.76
C ASP A 96 2.51 -5.12 7.82
N ALA A 97 2.38 -3.81 8.10
CA ALA A 97 2.95 -2.72 7.31
C ALA A 97 4.46 -2.59 7.52
N LYS A 98 5.20 -3.68 7.32
CA LYS A 98 6.65 -3.64 7.23
C LYS A 98 7.00 -2.78 6.02
N LEU A 99 7.56 -1.59 6.26
CA LEU A 99 8.05 -0.68 5.22
C LEU A 99 9.12 -1.32 4.30
N SER A 100 9.70 -2.44 4.72
CA SER A 100 10.63 -3.29 3.98
C SER A 100 9.95 -4.30 3.04
N THR A 101 8.67 -4.61 3.24
CA THR A 101 7.93 -5.59 2.43
C THR A 101 7.38 -4.93 1.16
N ARG A 102 7.64 -5.54 -0.01
CA ARG A 102 7.14 -5.07 -1.30
C ARG A 102 5.64 -5.37 -1.45
N ASN A 103 4.78 -4.48 -0.99
CA ASN A 103 3.32 -4.65 -1.10
C ASN A 103 2.79 -4.14 -2.47
N TYR A 104 3.27 -4.74 -3.57
CA TYR A 104 2.73 -4.49 -4.92
C TYR A 104 1.48 -5.35 -5.23
N ARG A 105 1.05 -6.21 -4.32
CA ARG A 105 -0.13 -7.07 -4.50
C ARG A 105 -1.28 -6.70 -3.56
N ARG A 106 -2.38 -7.42 -3.75
CA ARG A 106 -3.77 -7.14 -3.34
C ARG A 106 -3.97 -6.87 -1.84
N ASP A 107 -2.96 -7.13 -1.01
CA ASP A 107 -2.94 -6.88 0.43
C ASP A 107 -2.87 -5.37 0.70
N ALA A 108 -4.05 -4.79 0.84
CA ALA A 108 -4.25 -3.35 0.89
C ALA A 108 -3.85 -2.77 2.26
N VAL A 109 -2.55 -2.75 2.52
CA VAL A 109 -1.93 -1.75 3.37
C VAL A 109 -2.13 -0.38 2.70
N PRO A 110 -2.39 0.72 3.45
CA PRO A 110 -2.44 2.04 2.84
C PRO A 110 -1.24 2.24 1.91
N LYS A 111 -1.48 2.70 0.68
CA LYS A 111 -0.42 2.89 -0.33
C LYS A 111 0.73 3.77 0.16
N SER A 112 0.57 4.48 1.27
CA SER A 112 1.61 5.22 1.99
C SER A 112 2.66 4.33 2.66
N HIS A 113 2.36 3.12 3.10
CA HIS A 113 3.32 2.28 3.85
C HIS A 113 4.19 1.41 2.95
N ARG A 114 4.82 2.05 1.97
CA ARG A 114 5.73 1.43 1.01
C ARG A 114 7.08 2.15 1.07
N ASN A 115 8.08 1.55 0.42
CA ASN A 115 9.44 2.06 0.40
C ASN A 115 9.65 3.44 -0.28
N ASP A 116 8.62 4.00 -0.92
CA ASP A 116 8.61 5.36 -1.48
C ASP A 116 7.71 6.33 -0.68
N PHE A 117 7.39 5.99 0.58
CA PHE A 117 6.53 6.80 1.45
C PHE A 117 6.95 8.27 1.47
N LEU A 118 8.24 8.56 1.66
CA LEU A 118 8.75 9.93 1.72
C LEU A 118 8.48 10.69 0.43
N GLU A 119 8.46 9.99 -0.70
CA GLU A 119 8.23 10.55 -2.01
C GLU A 119 6.74 10.83 -2.29
N ILE A 120 5.83 10.02 -1.77
CA ILE A 120 4.38 10.18 -2.02
C ILE A 120 3.63 10.85 -0.88
N HIS A 121 4.21 10.85 0.33
CA HIS A 121 3.58 11.32 1.55
C HIS A 121 3.12 12.78 1.45
N PRO A 122 3.91 13.75 0.96
CA PRO A 122 3.46 15.13 0.87
C PRO A 122 2.21 15.28 -0.01
N LEU A 123 2.12 14.53 -1.11
CA LEU A 123 0.96 14.54 -2.00
C LEU A 123 -0.26 13.92 -1.32
N LYS A 124 -0.08 12.81 -0.60
CA LYS A 124 -1.16 12.11 0.10
C LYS A 124 -1.65 12.86 1.34
N ALA A 125 -0.74 13.42 2.12
CA ALA A 125 -1.04 14.25 3.28
C ALA A 125 -1.74 15.55 2.88
N LYS A 126 -1.37 16.15 1.73
CA LYS A 126 -2.07 17.33 1.21
C LYS A 126 -3.49 16.99 0.72
N ASN A 127 -3.65 15.89 -0.02
CA ASN A 127 -4.93 15.58 -0.67
C ASN A 127 -5.94 14.88 0.26
N SER A 128 -5.49 14.07 1.22
CA SER A 128 -6.37 13.25 2.07
C SER A 128 -5.73 12.86 3.41
N PRO A 129 -5.38 13.83 4.28
CA PRO A 129 -4.74 13.55 5.57
C PRO A 129 -5.61 12.66 6.48
N GLN A 130 -6.93 12.72 6.34
CA GLN A 130 -7.88 11.90 7.11
C GLN A 130 -7.69 10.40 6.88
N SER A 131 -7.11 9.99 5.74
CA SER A 131 -6.84 8.56 5.49
C SER A 131 -5.78 7.99 6.43
N CYS A 132 -4.84 8.81 6.90
CA CYS A 132 -3.83 8.44 7.89
C CYS A 132 -4.43 8.41 9.29
N ASN A 133 -5.26 9.41 9.60
CA ASN A 133 -5.88 9.59 10.93
C ASN A 133 -6.88 8.48 11.29
N ARG A 134 -7.22 7.60 10.34
CA ARG A 134 -8.00 6.37 10.61
C ARG A 134 -7.27 5.37 11.49
N CYS A 135 -5.93 5.41 11.49
CA CYS A 135 -5.09 4.48 12.25
C CYS A 135 -4.03 5.20 13.09
N HIS A 136 -3.53 6.36 12.62
CA HIS A 136 -2.48 7.12 13.29
C HIS A 136 -3.06 8.30 14.05
N ASP A 137 -2.56 8.55 15.26
CA ASP A 137 -2.91 9.76 16.01
C ASP A 137 -2.10 10.98 15.55
N GLN A 138 -2.45 12.17 16.08
CA GLN A 138 -1.74 13.41 15.77
C GLN A 138 -0.28 13.41 16.25
N LYS A 139 0.06 12.64 17.30
CA LYS A 139 1.42 12.55 17.83
C LYS A 139 2.36 11.89 16.83
N TYR A 140 1.86 10.95 16.02
CA TYR A 140 2.65 10.37 14.93
C TYR A 140 3.14 11.46 13.97
N CYS A 141 2.23 12.33 13.51
CA CYS A 141 2.55 13.45 12.63
C CYS A 141 3.59 14.39 13.27
N THR A 142 3.37 14.80 14.52
CA THR A 142 4.27 15.73 15.21
C THR A 142 5.61 15.10 15.57
N SER A 143 5.70 13.79 15.83
CA SER A 143 6.97 13.10 16.11
C SER A 143 7.97 13.20 14.94
N CYS A 144 7.46 13.21 13.71
CA CYS A 144 8.25 13.38 12.50
C CYS A 144 8.40 14.87 12.16
N HIS A 145 7.30 15.61 12.05
CA HIS A 145 7.31 17.02 11.62
C HIS A 145 7.91 17.99 12.67
N SER A 146 8.04 17.62 13.94
CA SER A 146 8.85 18.39 14.90
C SER A 146 10.34 18.36 14.57
N LYS A 147 10.81 17.31 13.88
CA LYS A 147 12.18 17.16 13.41
C LYS A 147 12.40 17.82 12.04
N PHE A 148 11.33 18.26 11.37
CA PHE A 148 11.36 18.73 9.99
C PHE A 148 10.43 19.92 9.78
N LYS A 149 10.98 21.10 9.48
CA LYS A 149 10.17 22.29 9.19
C LYS A 149 9.27 22.09 7.97
N SER A 150 8.09 22.71 7.98
CA SER A 150 7.07 22.63 6.93
C SER A 150 7.51 23.27 5.60
N GLU A 151 8.41 24.23 5.67
CA GLU A 151 8.94 24.97 4.52
C GLU A 151 9.95 24.13 3.73
N ASP A 152 10.52 23.11 4.37
CA ASP A 152 11.49 22.21 3.77
C ASP A 152 10.77 21.08 3.03
N LEU A 153 10.15 21.36 1.86
CA LEU A 153 9.57 20.34 0.98
C LEU A 153 10.52 19.14 0.90
N GLN A 154 10.13 18.01 1.51
CA GLN A 154 11.06 17.05 2.13
C GLN A 154 11.85 16.14 1.19
N PHE A 155 11.74 16.34 -0.12
CA PHE A 155 12.51 15.57 -1.08
C PHE A 155 13.98 15.98 -0.97
N ARG A 156 14.93 15.03 -0.94
CA ARG A 156 16.36 15.39 -1.05
C ARG A 156 16.60 16.23 -2.29
N SER A 157 15.88 15.92 -3.36
CA SER A 157 15.87 16.68 -4.60
C SER A 157 15.33 18.12 -4.48
N HIS A 158 14.60 18.48 -3.41
CA HIS A 158 14.18 19.86 -3.11
C HIS A 158 15.02 20.53 -2.00
N ARG A 159 15.51 19.78 -0.99
CA ARG A 159 16.36 20.28 0.12
C ARG A 159 17.84 20.44 -0.20
N ARG A 160 18.34 19.66 -1.17
CA ARG A 160 19.74 19.61 -1.59
C ARG A 160 19.71 19.54 -3.10
N GLN A 161 19.35 20.63 -3.74
CA GLN A 161 19.41 20.66 -5.20
C GLN A 161 20.88 20.62 -5.60
N PHE A 162 21.19 20.17 -6.81
CA PHE A 162 22.56 20.27 -7.34
C PHE A 162 23.11 21.70 -7.16
N ARG A 163 22.23 22.71 -7.32
CA ARG A 163 22.51 24.13 -7.13
C ARG A 163 23.01 24.49 -5.73
N ASP A 164 22.64 23.76 -4.68
CA ASP A 164 23.03 24.06 -3.29
C ASP A 164 24.33 23.36 -2.87
N ILE A 165 24.92 22.56 -3.76
CA ILE A 165 26.19 21.89 -3.53
C ILE A 165 27.32 22.90 -3.76
N PRO A 166 28.27 23.09 -2.84
CA PRO A 166 29.43 23.92 -3.07
C PRO A 166 30.46 23.20 -3.96
N LEU A 167 31.20 23.96 -4.76
CA LEU A 167 32.30 23.43 -5.59
C LEU A 167 33.42 22.79 -4.77
N SER A 168 33.64 23.26 -3.54
CA SER A 168 34.65 22.77 -2.60
C SER A 168 34.24 23.11 -1.15
N SER A 169 35.09 22.82 -0.16
CA SER A 169 34.82 23.17 1.25
C SER A 169 34.65 24.67 1.50
N VAL A 170 35.11 25.52 0.60
CA VAL A 170 35.05 27.00 0.71
C VAL A 170 34.56 27.69 -0.57
N GLY A 171 34.18 26.90 -1.59
CA GLY A 171 33.78 27.40 -2.91
C GLY A 171 32.29 27.79 -2.96
N PRO A 172 31.89 28.59 -3.98
CA PRO A 172 30.49 28.98 -4.11
C PRO A 172 29.61 27.78 -4.48
N ASN A 173 28.33 27.91 -4.16
CA ASN A 173 27.29 26.96 -4.54
C ASN A 173 27.11 26.91 -6.05
N HIS A 174 26.73 25.75 -6.60
CA HIS A 174 26.46 25.59 -8.02
C HIS A 174 25.32 26.49 -8.54
N ALA A 175 24.55 27.11 -7.65
CA ALA A 175 23.43 28.01 -7.94
C ALA A 175 23.80 29.21 -8.80
N ILE A 176 25.06 29.64 -8.77
CA ILE A 176 25.56 30.80 -9.53
C ILE A 176 25.98 30.46 -10.97
N PHE A 177 26.08 29.18 -11.32
CA PHE A 177 26.53 28.74 -12.64
C PHE A 177 25.36 28.41 -13.55
N THR A 178 25.58 28.61 -14.84
CA THR A 178 24.63 28.29 -15.91
C THR A 178 24.89 26.90 -16.49
N GLU A 179 23.88 26.30 -17.12
CA GLU A 179 23.98 24.97 -17.74
C GLU A 179 25.10 24.86 -18.79
N ALA A 180 25.42 25.98 -19.47
CA ALA A 180 26.50 26.06 -20.45
C ALA A 180 27.89 25.82 -19.82
N GLN A 181 28.08 26.17 -18.55
CA GLN A 181 29.37 26.10 -17.86
C GLN A 181 29.65 24.71 -17.28
N CYS A 182 28.65 23.83 -17.22
CA CYS A 182 28.80 22.51 -16.59
C CYS A 182 29.90 21.66 -17.25
N ARG A 183 30.04 21.73 -18.58
CA ARG A 183 31.05 20.93 -19.31
C ARG A 183 32.47 21.40 -19.10
N THR A 184 32.66 22.67 -18.71
CA THR A 184 33.99 23.25 -18.43
C THR A 184 34.62 22.57 -17.22
N CYS A 185 33.82 22.28 -16.18
CA CYS A 185 34.30 21.64 -14.95
C CYS A 185 34.03 20.12 -14.93
N HIS A 186 33.05 19.62 -15.71
CA HIS A 186 32.71 18.21 -15.79
C HIS A 186 32.88 17.64 -17.21
N PRO A 187 34.12 17.53 -17.73
CA PRO A 187 34.36 17.04 -19.08
C PRO A 187 33.96 15.57 -19.29
N GLY A 188 33.94 14.77 -18.22
CA GLY A 188 33.48 13.36 -18.22
C GLY A 188 32.00 13.17 -17.85
N GLY A 189 31.26 14.26 -17.64
CA GLY A 189 29.87 14.24 -17.16
C GLY A 189 29.71 14.31 -15.64
N LEU A 190 28.47 14.50 -15.18
CA LEU A 190 28.14 14.71 -13.75
C LEU A 190 28.07 13.41 -12.92
N LEU A 191 28.16 12.25 -13.57
CA LEU A 191 28.08 10.94 -12.93
C LEU A 191 29.45 10.25 -12.98
N PRO A 192 29.92 9.60 -11.89
CA PRO A 192 29.22 9.30 -10.62
C PRO A 192 29.75 10.12 -9.43
N ILE A 193 30.20 11.36 -9.68
CA ILE A 193 31.14 12.05 -8.77
C ILE A 193 30.49 12.50 -7.45
N HIS A 194 29.16 12.67 -7.41
CA HIS A 194 28.47 13.21 -6.23
C HIS A 194 27.44 12.27 -5.60
N ARG A 195 27.47 12.20 -4.26
CA ARG A 195 26.46 11.51 -3.41
C ARG A 195 25.03 11.93 -3.76
N TRP A 196 24.81 13.22 -4.03
CA TRP A 196 23.52 13.73 -4.46
C TRP A 196 22.99 12.99 -5.68
N ALA A 197 23.82 12.78 -6.71
CA ALA A 197 23.38 12.15 -7.94
C ALA A 197 22.98 10.68 -7.73
N GLY A 198 23.67 9.96 -6.83
CA GLY A 198 23.29 8.61 -6.41
C GLY A 198 21.95 8.58 -5.68
N ASP A 199 21.79 9.42 -4.66
CA ASP A 199 20.55 9.51 -3.87
C ASP A 199 19.35 9.95 -4.73
N HIS A 200 19.53 11.00 -5.55
CA HIS A 200 18.55 11.53 -6.49
C HIS A 200 18.10 10.45 -7.48
N ALA A 201 19.04 9.66 -8.02
CA ALA A 201 18.70 8.62 -8.97
C ALA A 201 17.96 7.44 -8.32
N VAL A 202 18.16 7.17 -7.02
CA VAL A 202 17.36 6.17 -6.28
C VAL A 202 15.94 6.71 -6.04
N GLU A 203 15.82 7.94 -5.57
CA GLU A 203 14.54 8.65 -5.36
C GLU A 203 13.70 8.70 -6.64
N ALA A 204 14.30 9.18 -7.73
CA ALA A 204 13.69 9.25 -9.04
C ALA A 204 13.16 7.87 -9.49
N ARG A 205 13.97 6.81 -9.38
CA ARG A 205 13.57 5.45 -9.79
C ARG A 205 12.43 4.86 -8.94
N ARG A 206 12.31 5.26 -7.67
CA ARG A 206 11.20 4.81 -6.81
C ARG A 206 9.87 5.40 -7.27
N ASN A 207 9.83 6.69 -7.58
CA ASN A 207 8.59 7.34 -8.00
C ASN A 207 8.75 8.66 -8.78
N LEU A 208 9.13 8.60 -10.06
CA LEU A 208 9.15 9.78 -10.95
C LEU A 208 7.82 10.54 -11.00
N ARG A 209 6.69 9.82 -10.91
CA ARG A 209 5.35 10.41 -11.07
C ARG A 209 4.99 11.33 -9.91
N ALA A 210 5.55 11.11 -8.72
CA ALA A 210 5.37 12.00 -7.59
C ALA A 210 5.89 13.41 -7.92
N CYS A 211 7.09 13.51 -8.51
CA CYS A 211 7.68 14.79 -8.92
C CYS A 211 6.86 15.46 -10.04
N GLN A 212 6.40 14.66 -11.02
CA GLN A 212 5.59 15.14 -12.13
C GLN A 212 4.19 15.62 -11.73
N THR A 213 3.77 15.39 -10.48
CA THR A 213 2.49 15.92 -10.00
C THR A 213 2.50 17.45 -9.90
N CYS A 214 3.65 18.04 -9.57
CA CYS A 214 3.85 19.50 -9.62
C CYS A 214 4.65 19.93 -10.84
N HIS A 215 5.60 19.12 -11.30
CA HIS A 215 6.43 19.38 -12.49
C HIS A 215 5.94 18.56 -13.69
N SER A 216 4.72 18.83 -14.15
CA SER A 216 4.04 18.03 -15.20
C SER A 216 4.83 17.97 -16.50
N GLU A 217 5.56 19.04 -16.81
CA GLU A 217 6.35 19.14 -18.03
C GLU A 217 7.71 18.46 -17.94
N GLY A 218 8.16 18.10 -16.74
CA GLY A 218 9.51 17.57 -16.54
C GLY A 218 10.58 18.61 -16.88
N ASP A 219 10.22 19.88 -16.91
CA ASP A 219 11.07 21.05 -17.15
C ASP A 219 12.29 21.06 -16.23
N VAL A 220 12.12 20.64 -14.97
CA VAL A 220 13.23 20.47 -14.01
C VAL A 220 14.12 19.27 -14.32
N CYS A 221 13.58 18.22 -14.93
CA CYS A 221 14.32 17.01 -15.28
C CYS A 221 15.18 17.23 -16.53
N ILE A 222 14.62 17.87 -17.56
CA ILE A 222 15.24 18.02 -18.89
C ILE A 222 16.43 18.99 -18.92
N LYS A 223 16.65 19.76 -17.85
CA LYS A 223 17.89 20.54 -17.62
C LYS A 223 19.11 19.62 -17.55
N CYS A 224 18.95 18.42 -17.00
CA CYS A 224 20.01 17.43 -16.89
C CYS A 224 19.78 16.22 -17.78
N HIS A 225 18.53 15.74 -17.85
CA HIS A 225 18.11 14.48 -18.46
C HIS A 225 17.29 14.70 -19.73
N GLY A 226 17.95 14.73 -20.89
CA GLY A 226 17.28 14.83 -22.19
C GLY A 226 18.15 14.28 -23.31
N ALA A 227 17.57 13.86 -24.44
CA ALA A 227 18.39 13.48 -25.59
C ALA A 227 18.92 14.72 -26.35
N ARG A 228 18.21 15.84 -26.24
CA ARG A 228 18.40 17.04 -27.06
C ARG A 228 18.91 18.24 -26.27
N THR A 229 18.27 18.50 -25.14
CA THR A 229 18.51 19.67 -24.28
C THR A 229 19.25 19.27 -23.00
N GLY A 230 19.72 20.29 -22.29
CA GLY A 230 20.39 20.11 -21.01
C GLY A 230 21.70 19.34 -21.08
N LEU A 231 22.06 18.69 -19.98
CA LEU A 231 23.36 18.01 -19.81
C LEU A 231 23.42 16.62 -20.46
N LYS A 232 22.31 16.17 -21.07
CA LYS A 232 22.19 14.89 -21.78
C LYS A 232 22.57 13.65 -20.95
N VAL A 233 22.34 13.71 -19.64
CA VAL A 233 22.55 12.58 -18.74
C VAL A 233 21.47 11.53 -18.99
N ASN A 234 21.86 10.31 -19.35
CA ASN A 234 20.92 9.23 -19.65
C ASN A 234 20.07 8.87 -18.40
N PRO A 235 18.73 9.07 -18.42
CA PRO A 235 17.87 8.74 -17.30
C PRO A 235 17.47 7.25 -17.26
N HIS A 236 17.75 6.50 -18.32
CA HIS A 236 17.35 5.10 -18.44
C HIS A 236 18.23 4.18 -17.58
N PRO A 237 17.68 3.06 -17.06
CA PRO A 237 18.46 2.07 -16.34
C PRO A 237 19.45 1.35 -17.27
N ARG A 238 20.42 0.64 -16.68
CA ARG A 238 21.47 -0.08 -17.46
C ARG A 238 20.88 -1.12 -18.41
N ASP A 239 19.77 -1.75 -18.03
CA ASP A 239 19.06 -2.76 -18.79
C ASP A 239 17.99 -2.18 -19.73
N TRP A 240 18.02 -0.87 -20.04
CA TRP A 240 17.00 -0.21 -20.86
C TRP A 240 16.63 -0.95 -22.14
N GLY A 241 17.61 -1.56 -22.82
CA GLY A 241 17.41 -2.31 -24.05
C GLY A 241 16.39 -3.44 -23.94
N SER A 242 16.27 -4.10 -22.77
CA SER A 242 15.35 -5.21 -22.53
C SER A 242 13.96 -4.77 -22.04
N VAL A 243 13.82 -3.53 -21.58
CA VAL A 243 12.58 -3.02 -20.97
C VAL A 243 11.88 -1.95 -21.81
N LYS A 244 12.57 -1.31 -22.76
CA LYS A 244 12.06 -0.17 -23.56
C LYS A 244 10.70 -0.43 -24.22
N ASP A 245 10.47 -1.62 -24.77
CA ASP A 245 9.24 -1.93 -25.52
C ASP A 245 8.03 -2.09 -24.61
N LYS A 246 8.24 -2.54 -23.36
CA LYS A 246 7.19 -2.59 -22.33
C LYS A 246 6.76 -1.18 -21.91
N PHE A 247 7.71 -0.24 -21.82
CA PHE A 247 7.39 1.15 -21.50
C PHE A 247 6.73 1.87 -22.68
N LYS A 248 7.20 1.64 -23.91
CA LYS A 248 6.61 2.21 -25.13
C LYS A 248 5.17 1.75 -25.32
N SER A 249 4.89 0.46 -25.17
CA SER A 249 3.54 -0.11 -25.33
C SER A 249 2.56 0.36 -24.25
N LYS A 250 2.98 0.44 -22.98
CA LYS A 250 2.10 0.90 -21.88
C LYS A 250 1.87 2.41 -21.85
N GLY A 251 2.84 3.21 -22.29
CA GLY A 251 2.76 4.69 -22.29
C GLY A 251 2.31 5.32 -23.62
N GLY A 252 2.16 4.50 -24.68
CA GLY A 252 1.87 4.99 -26.03
C GLY A 252 2.94 5.93 -26.59
N GLY A 253 4.19 5.85 -26.10
CA GLY A 253 5.32 6.68 -26.54
C GLY A 253 5.27 8.17 -26.19
N ARG A 254 4.14 8.71 -25.69
CA ARG A 254 3.97 10.16 -25.45
C ARG A 254 4.99 10.77 -24.50
N SER A 255 5.33 10.05 -23.42
CA SER A 255 6.36 10.51 -22.48
C SER A 255 7.76 10.52 -23.09
N CYS A 256 8.02 9.64 -24.07
CA CYS A 256 9.31 9.58 -24.76
C CYS A 256 9.54 10.85 -25.59
N LEU A 257 8.48 11.39 -26.19
CA LEU A 257 8.54 12.61 -27.00
C LEU A 257 8.97 13.84 -26.20
N LYS A 258 8.78 13.86 -24.87
CA LYS A 258 9.26 14.96 -24.01
C LYS A 258 10.78 15.08 -23.99
N CYS A 259 11.49 14.00 -24.27
CA CYS A 259 12.96 13.97 -24.26
C CYS A 259 13.56 13.59 -25.63
N HIS A 260 12.73 13.09 -26.56
CA HIS A 260 13.13 12.53 -27.86
C HIS A 260 12.14 12.96 -28.98
N ASP A 261 12.38 14.06 -29.69
CA ASP A 261 11.41 14.58 -30.69
C ASP A 261 11.55 13.96 -32.10
N LYS A 262 11.65 12.63 -32.20
CA LYS A 262 11.51 11.79 -33.40
C LYS A 262 11.96 10.38 -33.02
N TYR A 263 11.03 9.43 -33.04
CA TYR A 263 11.34 8.00 -33.08
C TYR A 263 11.35 7.54 -34.53
#